data_AF-A0A655AMH8-F1
#
_entry.id   AF-A0A655AMH8-F1
#
_cell.length_a   1.000
_cell.length_b   1.000
_cell.length_c   1.000
_cell.angle_alpha   90.00
_cell.angle_beta   90.00
_cell.angle_gamma   90.00
#
_symmetry.space_group_name_H-M   'P 1'
#
loop_
_entity.id
_entity.type
_entity.pdbx_description
1 polymer ?
#
loop_
_entity_poly.entity_id
_entity_poly.type
_entity_poly.pdbx_seq_one_letter_code
_entity_poly.pdbx_strand_id
1 'polypeptide(L)'
;MRGPLQIAVACDLPRSSLLADARRLAPGGAIVVGGAAGSSALLVGRDRVAGADAAYVCRGRVCDLPVTSAAELATALGVPG
;
A
#
# COMPACT_ATOMS: atom_id res chain seq x y z
N MET A 1 3.36 15.90 -15.53
CA MET A 1 4.08 14.70 -15.04
C MET A 1 3.35 14.17 -13.81
N ARG A 2 2.65 13.04 -13.87
CA ARG A 2 2.18 12.37 -12.64
C ARG A 2 3.37 11.60 -12.09
N GLY A 3 3.71 11.83 -10.82
CA GLY A 3 4.76 11.06 -10.15
C GLY A 3 4.45 9.56 -10.17
N PRO A 4 5.44 8.71 -9.87
CA PRO A 4 5.25 7.27 -9.82
C PRO A 4 4.11 6.90 -8.86
N LEU A 5 3.47 5.76 -9.13
CA LEU A 5 2.50 5.16 -8.22
C LEU A 5 3.18 4.86 -6.88
N GLN A 6 2.55 5.19 -5.76
CA GLN A 6 3.10 4.91 -4.44
C GLN A 6 2.13 3.99 -3.69
N ILE A 7 2.65 2.96 -3.03
CA ILE A 7 1.87 2.01 -2.23
C ILE A 7 2.44 2.07 -0.82
N ALA A 8 1.64 2.55 0.12
CA ALA A 8 2.00 2.59 1.54
C ALA A 8 1.23 1.48 2.27
N VAL A 9 1.93 0.62 3.00
CA VAL A 9 1.33 -0.49 3.75
C VAL A 9 1.52 -0.26 5.24
N ALA A 10 0.44 0.05 5.94
CA ALA A 10 0.41 0.08 7.39
C ALA A 10 0.32 -1.36 7.89
N CYS A 11 1.36 -1.85 8.56
CA CYS A 11 1.46 -3.23 9.03
C CYS A 11 2.38 -3.37 10.24
N ASP A 12 2.19 -4.44 11.00
CA ASP A 12 3.12 -4.83 12.04
C ASP A 12 4.29 -5.62 11.41
N LEU A 13 5.49 -5.06 11.51
CA LEU A 13 6.71 -5.72 11.03
C LEU A 13 7.17 -6.81 12.02
N PRO A 14 7.91 -7.85 11.58
CA PRO A 14 8.54 -8.00 10.25
C PRO A 14 7.74 -8.82 9.23
N ARG A 15 6.59 -9.39 9.59
CA ARG A 15 5.82 -10.31 8.73
C ARG A 15 4.46 -9.73 8.38
N SER A 16 4.36 -9.17 7.18
CA SER A 16 3.09 -8.75 6.56
C SER A 16 2.96 -9.42 5.20
N SER A 17 1.94 -10.25 5.03
CA SER A 17 1.59 -10.84 3.73
C SER A 17 1.17 -9.77 2.75
N LEU A 18 0.40 -8.77 3.20
CA LEU A 18 -0.06 -7.67 2.35
C LEU A 18 1.10 -6.82 1.81
N LEU A 19 2.14 -6.58 2.63
CA LEU A 19 3.36 -5.91 2.15
C LEU A 19 4.12 -6.74 1.13
N ALA A 20 4.18 -8.07 1.32
CA ALA A 20 4.80 -8.96 0.35
C ALA A 20 4.04 -8.96 -0.98
N ASP A 21 2.71 -9.04 -0.94
CA ASP A 21 1.86 -8.94 -2.12
C ASP A 21 1.97 -7.58 -2.80
N ALA A 22 2.02 -6.49 -2.03
CA ALA A 22 2.24 -5.15 -2.59
C ALA A 22 3.53 -5.06 -3.40
N ARG A 23 4.63 -5.66 -2.91
CA ARG A 23 5.91 -5.71 -3.64
C ARG A 23 5.83 -6.56 -4.90
N ARG A 24 5.07 -7.65 -4.88
CA ARG A 24 4.87 -8.56 -6.03
C ARG A 24 4.00 -7.92 -7.12
N LEU A 25 2.92 -7.25 -6.73
CA LEU A 25 1.91 -6.70 -7.63
C LEU A 25 2.26 -5.29 -8.14
N ALA A 26 3.18 -4.59 -7.48
CA ALA A 26 3.58 -3.24 -7.84
C ALA A 26 4.08 -3.17 -9.30
N PRO A 27 3.50 -2.30 -10.14
CA PRO A 27 3.98 -2.12 -11.50
C PRO A 27 5.38 -1.50 -11.51
N GLY A 28 6.12 -1.70 -12.60
CA GLY A 28 7.45 -1.13 -12.77
C GLY A 28 7.47 0.38 -12.53
N GLY A 29 8.41 0.84 -11.71
CA GLY A 29 8.54 2.26 -11.34
C GLY A 29 7.64 2.70 -10.18
N ALA A 30 6.82 1.82 -9.59
CA ALA A 30 6.09 2.11 -8.37
C ALA A 30 7.00 2.06 -7.12
N ILE A 31 6.66 2.87 -6.11
CA ILE A 31 7.34 2.90 -4.82
C ILE A 31 6.47 2.13 -3.82
N VAL A 32 7.04 1.14 -3.13
CA VAL A 32 6.36 0.40 -2.06
C VAL A 32 7.05 0.65 -0.73
N VAL A 33 6.31 1.17 0.25
CA VAL A 33 6.78 1.38 1.62
C VAL A 33 5.86 0.65 2.58
N GLY A 34 6.44 -0.08 3.54
CA GLY A 34 5.68 -0.77 4.57
C GLY A 34 6.27 -0.53 5.95
N GLY A 35 5.40 -0.38 6.95
CA GLY A 35 5.82 -0.15 8.33
C GLY A 35 4.65 0.22 9.24
N ALA A 36 4.96 0.52 10.50
CA ALA A 36 3.98 1.01 11.45
C ALA A 36 3.37 2.36 10.99
N ALA A 37 2.14 2.64 11.41
CA ALA A 37 1.47 3.91 11.12
C ALA A 37 2.35 5.10 11.56
N GLY A 38 2.48 6.11 10.70
CA GLY A 38 3.31 7.29 10.96
C GLY A 38 4.84 7.08 10.93
N SER A 39 5.34 5.87 10.69
CA SER A 39 6.80 5.59 10.67
C SER A 39 7.55 6.20 9.48
N SER A 40 6.83 6.68 8.46
CA SER A 40 7.39 7.40 7.32
C SER A 40 6.42 8.46 6.81
N ALA A 41 6.91 9.40 6.00
CA ALA A 41 6.08 10.44 5.39
C ALA A 41 4.89 9.87 4.58
N LEU A 42 5.07 8.69 3.95
CA LEU A 42 4.00 8.00 3.23
C LEU A 42 3.00 7.27 4.13
N LEU A 43 3.27 7.14 5.43
CA LEU A 43 2.43 6.47 6.42
C LEU A 43 1.79 7.43 7.44
N VAL A 44 2.05 8.74 7.35
CA VAL A 44 1.39 9.74 8.20
C VAL A 44 -0.10 9.78 7.88
N GLY A 45 -0.94 9.63 8.92
CA GLY A 45 -2.40 9.62 8.79
C GLY A 45 -2.97 8.36 8.13
N ARG A 46 -2.16 7.29 8.01
CA ARG A 46 -2.53 6.01 7.40
C ARG A 46 -2.26 4.89 8.37
N ASP A 47 -3.33 4.41 8.97
CA ASP A 47 -3.26 3.34 9.97
C ASP A 47 -3.78 2.02 9.39
N ARG A 48 -3.69 0.97 10.19
CA ARG A 48 -4.34 -0.30 9.96
C ARG A 48 -5.86 -0.12 9.99
N VAL A 49 -6.57 -0.95 9.24
CA VAL A 49 -8.04 -0.89 9.17
C VAL A 49 -8.60 -2.05 9.97
N ALA A 50 -9.41 -1.74 11.00
CA ALA A 50 -9.98 -2.74 11.89
C ALA A 50 -8.95 -3.73 12.49
N GLY A 51 -7.72 -3.26 12.73
CA GLY A 51 -6.62 -4.09 13.24
C GLY A 51 -5.99 -5.03 12.20
N ALA A 52 -6.35 -4.93 10.93
CA ALA A 52 -5.71 -5.62 9.82
C ALA A 52 -4.73 -4.70 9.08
N ASP A 53 -3.71 -5.30 8.45
CA ASP A 53 -2.80 -4.56 7.59
C ASP A 53 -3.57 -3.88 6.46
N ALA A 54 -3.18 -2.64 6.14
CA ALA A 54 -3.87 -1.82 5.17
C ALA A 54 -2.90 -1.24 4.14
N ALA A 55 -3.19 -1.45 2.86
CA ALA A 55 -2.46 -0.87 1.76
C ALA A 55 -3.21 0.34 1.20
N TYR A 56 -2.47 1.41 0.95
CA TYR A 56 -2.95 2.68 0.42
C TYR A 56 -2.26 2.95 -0.91
N VAL A 57 -3.03 2.94 -2.00
CA VAL A 57 -2.51 3.19 -3.34
C VAL A 57 -2.68 4.67 -3.68
N CYS A 58 -1.57 5.36 -3.92
CA CYS A 58 -1.49 6.79 -4.13
C CYS A 58 -1.11 7.15 -5.57
N ARG A 59 -1.89 8.05 -6.16
CA ARG A 59 -1.70 8.60 -7.51
C ARG A 59 -1.44 10.09 -7.41
N GLY A 60 -0.17 10.44 -7.25
CA GLY A 60 0.23 11.81 -6.91
C GLY A 60 -0.06 12.10 -5.44
N ARG A 61 -0.89 13.12 -5.16
CA ARG A 61 -1.21 13.54 -3.78
C ARG A 61 -2.46 12.87 -3.19
N VAL A 62 -3.19 12.13 -4.01
CA VAL A 62 -4.46 11.50 -3.62
C VAL A 62 -4.23 10.01 -3.53
N CYS A 63 -4.86 9.38 -2.54
CA CYS A 63 -4.84 7.93 -2.41
C CYS A 63 -6.27 7.41 -2.34
N ASP A 64 -6.44 6.21 -2.87
CA ASP A 64 -7.71 5.52 -2.86
C ASP A 64 -8.03 5.03 -1.44
N LEU A 65 -9.23 4.47 -1.27
CA LEU A 65 -9.62 3.81 -0.03
C LEU A 65 -8.61 2.70 0.34
N PRO A 66 -8.32 2.51 1.63
CA PRO A 66 -7.43 1.44 2.06
C PRO A 66 -8.02 0.08 1.70
N VAL A 67 -7.15 -0.82 1.27
CA VAL A 67 -7.47 -2.22 1.00
C VAL A 67 -6.73 -3.13 1.95
N THR A 68 -7.30 -4.28 2.28
CA THR A 68 -6.76 -5.18 3.32
C THR A 68 -6.40 -6.56 2.78
N SER A 69 -6.68 -6.83 1.50
CA SER A 69 -6.39 -8.10 0.84
C SER A 69 -5.60 -7.93 -0.45
N ALA A 70 -4.91 -9.00 -0.87
CA ALA A 70 -4.16 -9.03 -2.12
C ALA A 70 -5.07 -8.86 -3.35
N ALA A 71 -6.28 -9.41 -3.33
CA ALA A 71 -7.23 -9.31 -4.44
C ALA A 71 -7.75 -7.87 -4.63
N GLU A 72 -8.10 -7.20 -3.52
CA GLU A 72 -8.45 -5.79 -3.54
C GLU A 72 -7.28 -4.93 -4.01
N LEU A 73 -6.06 -5.25 -3.56
CA LEU A 73 -4.85 -4.55 -3.99
C LEU A 73 -4.59 -4.73 -5.49
N ALA A 74 -4.69 -5.94 -6.03
CA ALA A 74 -4.56 -6.19 -7.46
C ALA A 74 -5.60 -5.40 -8.28
N THR A 75 -6.85 -5.36 -7.79
CA THR A 75 -7.94 -4.57 -8.38
C THR A 75 -7.62 -3.08 -8.36
N ALA A 76 -7.14 -2.55 -7.23
CA ALA A 76 -6.75 -1.16 -7.09
C ALA A 76 -5.53 -0.78 -7.96
N LEU A 77 -4.65 -1.74 -8.26
CA LEU A 77 -3.51 -1.56 -9.16
C LEU A 77 -3.86 -1.78 -10.64
N GLY A 78 -5.03 -2.34 -10.94
CA GLY A 78 -5.46 -2.68 -12.30
C GLY A 78 -4.64 -3.82 -12.92
N VAL A 79 -4.13 -4.74 -12.10
CA VAL A 79 -3.34 -5.90 -12.53
C VAL A 79 -4.11 -7.20 -12.27
N PRO A 80 -3.88 -8.27 -13.05
CA PRO A 80 -4.35 -9.61 -12.69
C PRO A 80 -3.75 -10.03 -11.35
N GLY A 81 -4.59 -10.50 -10.42
CA GLY A 81 -4.20 -10.88 -9.04
C GLY A 81 -3.41 -12.18 -8.93
#